data_AF-A0A535L4W3-F1
#
_entry.id   AF-A0A535L4W3-F1
#
_cell.length_a   1.000
_cell.length_b   1.000
_cell.length_c   1.000
_cell.angle_alpha   90.00
_cell.angle_beta   90.00
_cell.angle_gamma   90.00
#
_symmetry.space_group_name_H-M   'P 1'
#
loop_
_entity.id
_entity.type
_entity.pdbx_description
1 polymer ?
#
loop_
_entity_poly.entity_id
_entity_poly.type
_entity_poly.pdbx_seq_one_letter_code
_entity_poly.pdbx_strand_id
1 'polypeptide(L)'
;ADKPGADQTVAELAMLLSLDPMRRLHDKSQPYWRIPVLKTAAIKDQGITQVVDAIKEHHDYLVKSGMLAHRAQRQVRSEVQALILHAVVNALKARTTEDEWQKLVDDITTRERDPYSVASELQERIGLRQDP
;
A
#
# COMPACT_ATOMS: atom_id res chain seq x y z
N ALA A 1 -13.19 1.02 -27.20
CA ALA A 1 -13.23 0.68 -28.64
C ALA A 1 -14.65 0.41 -29.15
N ASP A 2 -15.58 -0.09 -28.32
CA ASP A 2 -16.91 -0.52 -28.79
C ASP A 2 -18.07 0.46 -28.55
N LYS A 3 -17.83 1.58 -27.85
CA LYS A 3 -18.85 2.58 -27.56
C LYS A 3 -18.60 3.86 -28.38
N PRO A 4 -19.67 4.55 -28.82
CA PRO A 4 -19.55 5.92 -29.32
C PRO A 4 -18.83 6.79 -28.28
N GLY A 5 -17.90 7.63 -28.72
CA GLY A 5 -17.11 8.50 -27.83
C GLY A 5 -15.83 7.89 -27.26
N ALA A 6 -15.49 6.62 -27.57
CA ALA A 6 -14.27 5.99 -27.07
C ALA A 6 -12.99 6.76 -27.47
N ASP A 7 -12.97 7.37 -28.65
CA ASP A 7 -11.82 8.15 -29.13
C ASP A 7 -11.69 9.48 -28.39
N GLN A 8 -12.83 10.10 -28.07
CA GLN A 8 -12.88 11.31 -27.26
C GLN A 8 -12.36 11.02 -25.85
N THR A 9 -12.81 9.94 -25.21
CA THR A 9 -12.31 9.52 -23.89
C THR A 9 -10.82 9.25 -23.89
N VAL A 10 -10.27 8.64 -24.95
CA VAL A 10 -8.82 8.42 -25.07
C VAL A 10 -8.06 9.74 -25.12
N ALA A 11 -8.54 10.70 -25.91
CA ALA A 11 -7.92 12.02 -26.01
C ALA A 11 -7.97 12.79 -24.67
N GLU A 12 -9.11 12.73 -23.98
CA GLU A 12 -9.29 13.33 -22.65
C GLU A 12 -8.34 12.72 -21.61
N LEU A 13 -8.26 11.38 -21.55
CA LEU A 13 -7.33 10.69 -20.64
C LEU A 13 -5.87 11.00 -20.95
N ALA A 14 -5.50 11.04 -22.24
CA ALA A 14 -4.15 11.40 -22.65
C ALA A 14 -3.81 12.85 -22.26
N MET A 15 -4.77 13.77 -22.37
CA MET A 15 -4.60 15.16 -21.94
C MET A 15 -4.43 15.24 -20.42
N LEU A 16 -5.27 14.57 -19.63
CA LEU A 16 -5.15 14.55 -18.16
C LEU A 16 -3.80 13.99 -17.70
N LEU A 17 -3.35 12.88 -18.28
CA LEU A 17 -2.02 12.32 -18.00
C LEU A 17 -0.87 13.25 -18.42
N SER A 18 -1.07 14.07 -19.46
CA SER A 18 -0.05 15.05 -19.86
C SER A 18 0.13 16.18 -18.84
N LEU A 19 -0.91 16.48 -18.07
CA LEU A 19 -0.96 17.53 -17.05
C LEU A 19 -0.50 17.06 -15.67
N ASP A 20 -0.25 15.76 -15.48
CA ASP A 20 0.14 15.16 -14.20
C ASP A 20 1.33 15.92 -13.56
N PRO A 21 1.15 16.50 -12.36
CA PRO A 21 2.23 17.18 -11.63
C PRO A 21 3.43 16.28 -11.35
N MET A 22 3.22 14.96 -11.19
CA MET A 22 4.29 13.99 -10.97
C MET A 22 5.27 13.94 -12.14
N ARG A 23 4.81 14.22 -13.37
CA ARG A 23 5.66 14.35 -14.55
C ARG A 23 6.57 15.58 -14.48
N ARG A 24 6.12 16.67 -13.85
CA ARG A 24 6.90 17.91 -13.71
C ARG A 24 7.94 17.81 -12.61
N LEU A 25 7.62 17.06 -11.55
CA LEU A 25 8.48 16.80 -10.40
C LEU A 25 9.48 15.67 -10.64
N HIS A 26 9.33 14.94 -11.74
CA HIS A 26 10.22 13.85 -12.11
C HIS A 26 11.63 14.37 -12.44
N ASP A 27 12.62 13.66 -11.91
CA ASP A 27 14.03 13.95 -12.15
C ASP A 27 14.38 13.67 -13.64
N LYS A 28 14.68 14.75 -14.37
CA LYS A 28 15.01 14.69 -15.80
C LYS A 28 16.26 13.84 -16.10
N SER A 29 17.08 13.53 -15.10
CA SER A 29 18.25 12.64 -15.25
C SER A 29 17.86 11.15 -15.27
N GLN A 30 16.63 10.81 -14.89
CA GLN A 30 16.11 9.45 -14.92
C GLN A 30 15.16 9.24 -16.11
N PRO A 31 14.94 8.00 -16.57
CA PRO A 31 13.88 7.72 -17.53
C PRO A 31 12.50 7.96 -16.90
N TYR A 32 11.56 8.49 -17.70
CA TYR A 32 10.15 8.68 -17.30
C TYR A 32 9.25 7.71 -18.06
N TRP A 33 8.40 6.98 -17.36
CA TRP A 33 7.39 6.13 -18.00
C TRP A 33 6.21 6.97 -18.48
N ARG A 34 6.09 7.10 -19.81
CA ARG A 34 4.94 7.73 -20.43
C ARG A 34 3.79 6.73 -20.51
N ILE A 35 2.85 6.82 -19.57
CA ILE A 35 1.67 5.95 -19.48
C ILE A 35 0.90 5.99 -20.83
N PRO A 36 0.85 4.87 -21.58
CA PRO A 36 0.11 4.83 -22.84
C PRO A 36 -1.39 4.63 -22.57
N VAL A 37 -2.24 5.31 -23.36
CA VAL A 37 -3.69 5.09 -23.35
C VAL A 37 -4.04 4.21 -24.56
N LEU A 38 -4.35 2.95 -24.30
CA LEU A 38 -4.64 1.95 -25.33
C LEU A 38 -6.14 1.64 -25.39
N LYS A 39 -6.67 1.50 -26.61
CA LYS A 39 -8.05 1.05 -26.84
C LYS A 39 -8.07 -0.47 -26.99
N THR A 40 -8.97 -1.12 -26.25
CA THR A 40 -9.22 -2.56 -26.38
C THR A 40 -10.71 -2.85 -26.57
N ALA A 41 -11.01 -3.97 -27.23
CA ALA A 41 -12.34 -4.59 -27.32
C ALA A 41 -12.19 -6.10 -27.12
N ALA A 42 -12.57 -6.60 -25.95
CA ALA A 42 -12.41 -8.01 -25.60
C ALA A 42 -13.22 -8.94 -26.53
N ILE A 43 -14.46 -8.56 -26.87
CA ILE A 43 -15.35 -9.35 -27.75
C ILE A 43 -14.81 -9.41 -29.19
N LYS A 44 -14.06 -8.40 -29.61
CA LYS A 44 -13.50 -8.30 -30.97
C LYS A 44 -12.04 -8.74 -31.05
N ASP A 45 -11.46 -9.20 -29.93
CA ASP A 45 -10.05 -9.53 -29.80
C ASP A 45 -9.11 -8.40 -30.29
N GLN A 46 -9.49 -7.15 -30.02
CA GLN A 46 -8.73 -5.97 -30.45
C GLN A 46 -7.96 -5.34 -29.31
N GLY A 47 -6.71 -4.97 -29.57
CA GLY A 47 -5.86 -4.24 -28.63
C GLY A 47 -5.15 -5.11 -27.60
N ILE A 48 -5.39 -6.43 -27.58
CA ILE A 48 -4.79 -7.34 -26.59
C ILE A 48 -3.28 -7.40 -26.74
N THR A 49 -2.77 -7.60 -27.95
CA THR A 49 -1.32 -7.64 -28.22
C THR A 49 -0.65 -6.34 -27.78
N GLN A 50 -1.23 -5.19 -28.09
CA GLN A 50 -0.70 -3.88 -27.70
C GLN A 50 -0.65 -3.72 -26.18
N VAL A 51 -1.64 -4.25 -25.45
CA VAL A 51 -1.63 -4.25 -23.98
C VAL A 51 -0.51 -5.15 -23.45
N VAL A 52 -0.34 -6.34 -24.00
CA VAL A 52 0.73 -7.26 -23.59
C VAL A 52 2.11 -6.62 -23.82
N ASP A 53 2.31 -5.95 -24.95
CA ASP A 53 3.56 -5.27 -25.25
C ASP A 53 3.82 -4.09 -24.30
N ALA A 54 2.80 -3.27 -24.04
CA ALA A 54 2.91 -2.18 -23.06
C ALA A 54 3.20 -2.67 -21.63
N ILE A 55 2.67 -3.84 -21.24
CA ILE A 55 3.00 -4.47 -19.95
C ILE A 55 4.49 -4.85 -19.89
N LYS A 56 5.02 -5.44 -20.97
CA LYS A 56 6.45 -5.81 -21.04
C LYS A 56 7.36 -4.59 -20.99
N GLU A 57 7.05 -3.55 -21.77
CA GLU A 57 7.80 -2.30 -21.77
C GLU A 57 7.78 -1.63 -20.39
N HIS A 58 6.63 -1.63 -19.72
CA HIS A 58 6.52 -1.09 -18.36
C HIS A 58 7.32 -1.91 -17.35
N HIS A 59 7.31 -3.25 -17.46
CA HIS A 59 8.13 -4.11 -16.63
C HIS A 59 9.62 -3.79 -16.81
N ASP A 60 10.10 -3.70 -18.04
CA ASP A 60 11.50 -3.34 -18.35
C ASP A 60 11.87 -1.97 -17.79
N TYR A 61 10.96 -1.00 -17.88
CA TYR A 61 11.12 0.29 -17.25
C TYR A 61 11.23 0.17 -15.72
N LEU A 62 10.36 -0.59 -15.06
CA LEU A 62 10.40 -0.78 -13.61
C LEU A 62 11.69 -1.45 -13.13
N VAL A 63 12.24 -2.37 -13.92
CA VAL A 63 13.53 -3.00 -13.66
C VAL A 63 14.67 -1.98 -13.83
N LYS A 64 14.75 -1.30 -14.98
CA LYS A 64 15.83 -0.35 -15.29
C LYS A 64 15.84 0.87 -14.38
N SER A 65 14.68 1.34 -13.96
CA SER A 65 14.54 2.45 -13.00
C SER A 65 14.76 2.03 -11.54
N GLY A 66 14.91 0.73 -11.25
CA GLY A 66 15.02 0.21 -9.88
C GLY A 66 13.73 0.27 -9.06
N MET A 67 12.64 0.82 -9.60
CA MET A 67 11.35 0.93 -8.90
C MET A 67 10.75 -0.42 -8.53
N LEU A 68 10.99 -1.47 -9.33
CA LEU A 68 10.52 -2.82 -9.01
C LEU A 68 11.13 -3.31 -7.70
N ALA A 69 12.45 -3.17 -7.55
CA ALA A 69 13.17 -3.56 -6.34
C ALA A 69 12.74 -2.72 -5.13
N HIS A 70 12.59 -1.40 -5.29
CA HIS A 70 12.12 -0.52 -4.22
C HIS A 70 10.69 -0.88 -3.75
N ARG A 71 9.79 -1.22 -4.68
CA ARG A 71 8.43 -1.69 -4.36
C ARG A 71 8.47 -3.02 -3.62
N ALA A 72 9.29 -3.98 -4.08
CA ALA A 72 9.45 -5.27 -3.42
C ALA A 72 9.98 -5.08 -1.98
N GLN A 73 10.98 -4.23 -1.79
CA GLN A 73 11.54 -3.93 -0.47
C GLN A 73 10.50 -3.27 0.45
N ARG A 74 9.70 -2.33 -0.06
CA ARG A 74 8.59 -1.73 0.68
C ARG A 74 7.52 -2.76 1.06
N GLN A 75 7.18 -3.66 0.13
CA GLN A 75 6.21 -4.72 0.38
C GLN A 75 6.69 -5.67 1.48
N VAL A 76 7.93 -6.16 1.37
CA VAL A 76 8.55 -7.03 2.39
C VAL A 76 8.60 -6.32 3.74
N ARG A 77 8.97 -5.04 3.79
CA ARG A 77 8.95 -4.25 5.03
C ARG A 77 7.54 -4.20 5.64
N SER A 78 6.52 -3.90 4.84
CA SER A 78 5.14 -3.85 5.31
C SER A 78 4.64 -5.20 5.81
N GLU A 79 5.01 -6.28 5.12
CA GLU A 79 4.66 -7.66 5.51
C GLU A 79 5.31 -8.05 6.84
N VAL A 80 6.61 -7.80 6.99
CA VAL A 80 7.33 -8.05 8.26
C VAL A 80 6.70 -7.24 9.41
N GLN A 81 6.39 -5.96 9.20
CA GLN A 81 5.72 -5.14 10.20
C GLN A 81 4.34 -5.68 10.57
N ALA A 82 3.54 -6.11 9.59
CA ALA A 82 2.22 -6.70 9.82
C ALA A 82 2.33 -8.01 10.61
N LEU A 83 3.30 -8.87 10.29
CA LEU A 83 3.55 -10.12 11.01
C LEU A 83 3.96 -9.87 12.46
N ILE A 84 4.84 -8.89 12.70
CA ILE A 84 5.23 -8.49 14.06
C ILE A 84 4.02 -7.97 14.85
N LEU A 85 3.24 -7.04 14.27
CA LEU A 85 2.04 -6.50 14.93
C LEU A 85 1.03 -7.60 15.25
N HIS A 86 0.79 -8.51 14.31
CA HIS A 86 -0.10 -9.64 14.51
C HIS A 86 0.40 -10.57 15.63
N ALA A 87 1.70 -10.86 15.67
CA ALA A 87 2.30 -11.66 16.74
C ALA A 87 2.15 -11.00 18.11
N VAL A 88 2.38 -9.69 18.21
CA VAL A 88 2.22 -8.91 19.45
C VAL A 88 0.76 -8.93 19.93
N VAL A 89 -0.20 -8.68 19.04
CA VAL A 89 -1.63 -8.72 19.38
C VAL A 89 -2.04 -10.10 19.87
N ASN A 90 -1.57 -11.17 19.22
CA ASN A 90 -1.88 -12.54 19.64
C ASN A 90 -1.22 -12.90 20.97
N ALA A 91 0.01 -12.42 21.23
CA ALA A 91 0.68 -12.62 22.52
C ALA A 91 -0.10 -11.94 23.66
N LEU A 92 -0.66 -10.75 23.43
CA LEU A 92 -1.53 -10.07 24.39
C LEU A 92 -2.82 -10.86 24.62
N LYS A 93 -3.51 -11.27 23.56
CA LYS A 93 -4.73 -12.08 23.66
C LYS A 93 -4.53 -13.42 24.37
N ALA A 94 -3.34 -14.01 24.26
CA ALA A 94 -3.01 -15.25 24.95
C ALA A 94 -2.77 -15.05 26.47
N ARG A 95 -2.51 -13.82 26.91
CA ARG A 95 -2.16 -13.48 28.30
C ARG A 95 -3.19 -12.62 29.02
N THR A 96 -4.15 -12.08 28.30
CA THR A 96 -5.21 -11.22 28.81
C THR A 96 -6.55 -11.76 28.32
N THR A 97 -7.43 -12.09 29.25
CA THR A 97 -8.80 -12.54 28.91
C THR A 97 -9.67 -11.36 28.49
N GLU A 98 -10.79 -11.64 27.84
CA GLU A 98 -11.74 -10.59 27.45
C GLU A 98 -12.31 -9.84 28.67
N ASP A 99 -12.62 -10.56 29.76
CA ASP A 99 -13.12 -9.97 31.00
C ASP A 99 -12.10 -9.02 31.65
N GLU A 100 -10.81 -9.41 31.62
CA GLU A 100 -9.74 -8.55 32.12
C GLU A 100 -9.55 -7.32 31.24
N TRP A 101 -9.64 -7.49 29.92
CA TRP A 101 -9.57 -6.38 28.98
C TRP A 101 -10.69 -5.36 29.23
N GLN A 102 -11.92 -5.84 29.43
CA GLN A 102 -13.06 -4.97 29.76
C GLN A 102 -12.83 -4.22 31.07
N LYS A 103 -12.32 -4.90 32.10
CA LYS A 103 -12.01 -4.25 33.37
C LYS A 103 -10.95 -3.16 33.23
N LEU A 104 -9.88 -3.40 32.46
CA LEU A 104 -8.84 -2.39 32.22
C LEU A 104 -9.40 -1.15 31.50
N VAL A 105 -10.34 -1.34 30.57
CA VAL A 105 -11.04 -0.24 29.92
C VAL A 105 -11.90 0.52 30.92
N ASP A 106 -12.67 -0.19 31.75
CA ASP A 106 -13.53 0.43 32.77
C ASP A 106 -12.71 1.27 33.75
N ASP A 107 -11.62 0.71 34.32
CA ASP A 107 -10.71 1.40 35.24
C ASP A 107 -10.10 2.69 34.63
N ILE A 108 -9.83 2.69 33.32
CA ILE A 108 -9.36 3.89 32.60
C ILE A 108 -10.48 4.92 32.46
N THR A 109 -11.69 4.48 32.08
CA THR A 109 -12.82 5.40 31.88
C THR A 109 -13.29 6.03 33.19
N THR A 110 -13.18 5.33 34.32
CA THR A 110 -13.46 5.84 35.67
C THR A 110 -12.32 6.69 36.25
N ARG A 111 -11.18 6.80 35.54
CA ARG A 111 -9.95 7.50 35.95
C ARG A 111 -9.26 6.89 37.17
N GLU A 112 -9.49 5.61 37.44
CA GLU A 112 -8.75 4.87 38.48
C GLU A 112 -7.33 4.53 38.00
N ARG A 113 -7.15 4.37 36.69
CA ARG A 113 -5.86 4.12 36.05
C ARG A 113 -5.65 5.01 34.83
N ASP A 114 -4.41 5.35 34.50
CA ASP A 114 -4.09 6.06 33.28
C ASP A 114 -3.76 5.08 32.12
N PRO A 115 -4.07 5.45 30.85
CA PRO A 115 -3.83 4.58 29.70
C PRO A 115 -2.36 4.19 29.48
N TYR A 116 -1.41 5.05 29.86
CA TYR A 116 0.02 4.80 29.61
C TYR A 116 0.58 3.77 30.58
N SER A 117 0.19 3.83 31.85
CA SER A 117 0.55 2.82 32.84
C SER A 117 -0.05 1.46 32.50
N VAL A 118 -1.31 1.41 32.07
CA VAL A 118 -1.96 0.16 31.61
C VAL A 118 -1.25 -0.39 30.36
N ALA A 119 -0.93 0.45 29.38
CA ALA A 119 -0.20 0.02 28.20
C ALA A 119 1.20 -0.52 28.54
N SER A 120 1.91 0.11 29.49
CA SER A 120 3.22 -0.34 29.95
C SER A 120 3.15 -1.69 30.66
N GLU A 121 2.15 -1.89 31.54
CA GLU A 121 1.89 -3.18 32.18
C GLU A 121 1.63 -4.28 31.14
N LEU A 122 0.77 -4.01 30.15
CA LEU A 122 0.48 -4.96 29.08
C LEU A 122 1.72 -5.30 28.23
N GLN A 123 2.58 -4.32 27.98
CA GLN A 123 3.87 -4.52 27.29
C GLN A 123 4.81 -5.43 28.10
N GLU A 124 4.93 -5.20 29.41
CA GLU A 124 5.75 -6.03 30.30
C GLU A 124 5.28 -7.50 30.31
N ARG A 125 3.96 -7.74 30.32
CA ARG A 125 3.38 -9.09 30.31
C ARG A 125 3.80 -9.93 29.09
N ILE A 126 4.01 -9.29 27.94
CA ILE A 126 4.48 -9.94 26.71
C ILE A 126 6.00 -9.81 26.51
N GLY A 127 6.73 -9.31 27.51
CA GLY A 127 8.19 -9.19 27.48
C GLY A 127 8.72 -8.04 26.62
N LEU A 128 7.86 -7.08 26.23
CA LEU A 128 8.30 -5.83 25.61
C LEU A 128 8.74 -4.88 26.72
N ARG A 129 9.99 -5.01 27.18
CA ARG A 129 10.60 -3.99 28.05
C ARG A 129 10.92 -2.76 27.22
N GLN A 130 10.44 -1.59 27.66
CA GLN A 130 11.02 -0.32 27.28
C GLN A 130 12.36 -0.22 28.05
N ASP A 131 13.50 -0.40 27.39
CA ASP A 131 14.76 0.04 28.01
C ASP A 131 14.76 1.58 28.03
N PRO A 132 15.20 2.20 29.15
CA PRO A 132 15.20 3.65 29.33
C PRO A 132 16.14 4.41 28.38
#